data_AF-A0A1G0PFM9-F1
#
_entry.id   AF-A0A1G0PFM9-F1
#
_cell.length_a   1.000
_cell.length_b   1.000
_cell.length_c   1.000
_cell.angle_alpha   90.00
_cell.angle_beta   90.00
_cell.angle_gamma   90.00
#
_symmetry.space_group_name_H-M   'P 1'
#
loop_
_entity.id
_entity.type
_entity.pdbx_description
1 polymer ?
#
loop_
_entity_poly.entity_id
_entity_poly.type
_entity_poly.pdbx_seq_one_letter_code
_entity_poly.pdbx_strand_id
1 'polypeptide(L)'
;MKIQNLYTFKNNKQIWRLLLTSSDKLLIETRDTENKEVHFSCLDAFTGKPVFENLQIEEKFWIGVETTYKDLIFFHKFAKPDMPGHKEIIAFDINTQKVLWKTDEYAFLFIYNERVYCFKQLFEGQKFFALDYKTGKLVEELKSDYERIDDLSSKSEIENHYDDYLFPIKYSDELAESEDVQNIIKEKTIGTQITGDIEYNIYENILLMNFYNKVFEGSLINKFFAVHVESKKELLNIVLNSDANAFVPDSFFIYKNLLFLLKGKKEVLVCSII
;
A
#
# COMPACT_ATOMS: atom_id res chain seq x y z
N MET A 1 23.62 13.45 1.58
CA MET A 1 22.48 12.61 1.98
C MET A 1 22.92 11.30 2.62
N LYS A 2 22.08 10.74 3.49
CA LYS A 2 22.25 9.48 4.23
C LYS A 2 20.87 8.82 4.39
N ILE A 3 20.87 7.50 4.51
CA ILE A 3 19.68 6.73 4.92
C ILE A 3 19.89 6.27 6.35
N GLN A 4 18.96 6.60 7.23
CA GLN A 4 18.99 6.21 8.63
C GLN A 4 17.81 5.30 8.95
N ASN A 5 18.09 4.12 9.49
CA ASN A 5 17.05 3.24 10.02
C ASN A 5 16.35 3.92 11.20
N LEU A 6 15.02 4.01 11.16
CA LEU A 6 14.21 4.53 12.25
C LEU A 6 13.70 3.39 13.12
N TYR A 7 12.98 2.45 12.52
CA TYR A 7 12.42 1.30 13.21
C TYR A 7 12.15 0.14 12.26
N THR A 8 11.86 -1.03 12.84
CA THR A 8 11.44 -2.21 12.09
C THR A 8 10.20 -2.78 12.74
N PHE A 9 9.12 -2.88 11.98
CA PHE A 9 7.96 -3.67 12.36
C PHE A 9 8.19 -5.12 11.94
N LYS A 10 7.91 -6.07 12.84
CA LYS A 10 8.03 -7.50 12.56
C LYS A 10 6.76 -8.22 12.99
N ASN A 11 6.32 -9.17 12.16
CA ASN A 11 5.20 -10.04 12.49
C ASN A 11 5.47 -11.46 12.02
N ASN A 12 4.95 -12.45 12.76
CA ASN A 12 5.01 -13.85 12.33
C ASN A 12 4.00 -14.14 11.21
N LYS A 13 2.91 -13.39 11.16
CA LYS A 13 1.87 -13.42 10.11
C LYS A 13 2.36 -12.71 8.86
N GLN A 14 1.76 -13.04 7.72
CA GLN A 14 2.07 -12.37 6.47
C GLN A 14 1.55 -10.92 6.51
N ILE A 15 2.42 -9.95 6.27
CA ILE A 15 2.04 -8.58 5.95
C ILE A 15 1.39 -8.60 4.57
N TRP A 16 0.11 -8.23 4.56
CA TRP A 16 -0.74 -8.28 3.39
C TRP A 16 -0.87 -6.92 2.70
N ARG A 17 -0.95 -5.85 3.50
CA ARG A 17 -1.09 -4.49 2.99
C ARG A 17 -0.48 -3.47 3.95
N LEU A 18 0.06 -2.41 3.37
CA LEU A 18 0.50 -1.19 4.06
C LEU A 18 -0.27 -0.01 3.47
N LEU A 19 -0.78 0.87 4.32
CA LEU A 19 -1.46 2.12 3.93
C LEU A 19 -1.05 3.24 4.88
N LEU A 20 -0.80 4.44 4.38
CA LEU A 20 -0.62 5.63 5.22
C LEU A 20 -1.90 6.45 5.24
N THR A 21 -2.28 6.90 6.42
CA THR A 21 -3.31 7.92 6.60
C THR A 21 -2.75 9.30 6.26
N SER A 22 -3.61 10.28 5.97
CA SER A 22 -3.19 11.67 5.76
C SER A 22 -2.61 12.37 7.01
N SER A 23 -2.66 11.71 8.17
CA SER A 23 -2.11 12.17 9.46
C SER A 23 -0.85 11.40 9.86
N ASP A 24 -0.13 10.83 8.88
CA ASP A 24 1.17 10.19 9.07
C ASP A 24 1.18 8.93 9.94
N LYS A 25 0.09 8.16 9.91
CA LYS A 25 0.01 6.83 10.55
C LYS A 25 0.11 5.72 9.51
N LEU A 26 0.92 4.71 9.81
CA LEU A 26 1.07 3.48 9.05
C LEU A 26 0.07 2.43 9.54
N LEU A 27 -0.94 2.14 8.72
CA LEU A 27 -1.81 0.99 8.87
C LEU A 27 -1.17 -0.25 8.22
N ILE A 28 -1.13 -1.33 8.98
CA ILE A 28 -0.57 -2.62 8.58
C ILE A 28 -1.66 -3.67 8.70
N GLU A 29 -2.03 -4.28 7.58
CA GLU A 29 -2.88 -5.48 7.55
C GLU A 29 -1.98 -6.70 7.54
N THR A 30 -2.20 -7.62 8.50
CA THR A 30 -1.53 -8.91 8.55
C THR A 30 -2.54 -10.04 8.48
N ARG A 31 -2.18 -11.12 7.78
CA ARG A 31 -3.02 -12.30 7.61
C ARG A 31 -2.32 -13.55 8.10
N ASP A 32 -3.07 -14.33 8.86
CA ASP A 32 -2.76 -15.71 9.22
C ASP A 32 -3.65 -16.62 8.37
N THR A 33 -3.08 -17.20 7.32
CA THR A 33 -3.81 -18.09 6.42
C THR A 33 -4.09 -19.46 7.03
N GLU A 34 -3.33 -19.87 8.03
CA GLU A 34 -3.50 -21.16 8.71
C GLU A 34 -4.68 -21.09 9.68
N ASN A 35 -4.70 -20.07 10.54
CA ASN A 35 -5.78 -19.86 11.52
C ASN A 35 -6.99 -19.11 10.95
N LYS A 36 -6.89 -18.66 9.69
CA LYS A 36 -7.92 -17.85 9.02
C LYS A 36 -8.24 -16.59 9.84
N GLU A 37 -7.23 -15.77 10.07
CA GLU A 37 -7.37 -14.53 10.82
C GLU A 37 -6.71 -13.34 10.12
N VAL A 38 -7.31 -12.17 10.27
CA VAL A 38 -6.80 -10.88 9.83
C VAL A 38 -6.65 -10.00 11.05
N HIS A 39 -5.52 -9.31 11.12
CA HIS A 39 -5.20 -8.40 12.21
C HIS A 39 -4.70 -7.08 11.63
N PHE A 40 -5.08 -6.00 12.28
CA PHE A 40 -4.70 -4.65 11.90
C PHE A 40 -3.83 -4.04 13.00
N SER A 41 -2.73 -3.39 12.61
CA SER A 41 -1.93 -2.57 13.52
C SER A 41 -1.76 -1.19 12.92
N CYS A 42 -1.73 -0.17 13.76
CA CYS A 42 -1.54 1.20 13.32
C CYS A 42 -0.42 1.82 14.14
N LEU A 43 0.60 2.34 13.46
CA LEU A 43 1.77 2.96 14.06
C LEU A 43 1.86 4.41 13.61
N ASP A 44 2.47 5.26 14.41
CA ASP A 44 3.02 6.52 13.92
C ASP A 44 4.15 6.21 12.91
N ALA A 45 4.05 6.74 11.68
CA ALA A 45 4.92 6.35 10.58
C ALA A 45 6.38 6.80 10.74
N PHE A 46 6.63 7.83 11.54
CA PHE A 46 7.98 8.38 11.74
C PHE A 46 8.68 7.74 12.94
N THR A 47 7.93 7.43 14.00
CA THR A 47 8.50 6.95 15.26
C THR A 47 8.32 5.45 15.46
N GLY A 48 7.41 4.81 14.72
CA GLY A 48 7.06 3.41 14.88
C GLY A 48 6.28 3.11 16.16
N LYS A 49 5.88 4.15 16.92
CA LYS A 49 5.11 3.97 18.14
C LYS A 49 3.70 3.49 17.80
N PRO A 50 3.18 2.46 18.49
CA PRO A 50 1.85 1.96 18.21
C PRO A 50 0.77 2.95 18.66
N VAL A 51 -0.20 3.18 17.78
CA VAL A 51 -1.52 3.73 18.11
C VAL A 51 -2.42 2.60 18.61
N PHE A 52 -2.41 1.48 17.88
CA PHE A 52 -2.97 0.20 18.33
C PHE A 52 -2.25 -0.97 17.63
N GLU A 53 -2.31 -2.15 18.23
CA GLU A 53 -1.67 -3.36 17.68
C GLU A 53 -2.62 -4.55 17.72
N ASN A 54 -2.51 -5.42 16.71
CA ASN A 54 -3.26 -6.68 16.62
C ASN A 54 -4.78 -6.54 16.81
N LEU A 55 -5.36 -5.42 16.35
CA LEU A 55 -6.80 -5.21 16.34
C LEU A 55 -7.44 -6.29 15.44
N GLN A 56 -8.43 -6.98 15.98
CA GLN A 56 -9.27 -7.91 15.25
C GLN A 56 -10.72 -7.40 15.29
N ILE A 57 -11.36 -7.32 14.13
CA ILE A 57 -12.79 -7.01 14.02
C ILE A 57 -13.59 -8.31 14.22
N GLU A 58 -14.89 -8.21 14.48
CA GLU A 58 -15.78 -9.35 14.71
C GLU A 58 -15.69 -10.42 13.60
N GLU A 59 -15.65 -10.01 12.33
CA GLU A 59 -15.29 -10.89 11.21
C GLU A 59 -13.78 -11.08 11.17
N LYS A 60 -13.34 -12.33 11.33
CA LYS A 60 -11.93 -12.63 11.57
C LYS A 60 -11.14 -12.87 10.29
N PHE A 61 -11.75 -13.35 9.21
CA PHE A 61 -10.99 -13.78 8.03
C PHE A 61 -11.39 -13.06 6.75
N TRP A 62 -12.69 -12.88 6.56
CA TRP A 62 -13.25 -12.35 5.33
C TRP A 62 -13.50 -10.86 5.45
N ILE A 63 -12.50 -10.16 5.96
CA ILE A 63 -12.47 -8.71 6.10
C ILE A 63 -11.17 -8.18 5.49
N GLY A 64 -11.21 -6.96 4.96
CA GLY A 64 -10.04 -6.25 4.45
C GLY A 64 -10.25 -4.74 4.54
N VAL A 65 -9.20 -3.98 4.23
CA VAL A 65 -9.30 -2.53 4.13
C VAL A 65 -9.73 -2.15 2.71
N GLU A 66 -10.64 -1.19 2.56
CA GLU A 66 -10.86 -0.49 1.29
C GLU A 66 -9.86 0.64 1.15
N THR A 67 -9.88 1.56 2.11
CA THR A 67 -8.98 2.71 2.13
C THR A 67 -8.87 3.29 3.54
N THR A 68 -8.00 4.28 3.68
CA THR A 68 -7.99 5.21 4.80
C THR A 68 -8.38 6.59 4.30
N TYR A 69 -9.18 7.33 5.07
CA TYR A 69 -9.46 8.73 4.78
C TYR A 69 -9.40 9.54 6.07
N LYS A 70 -8.46 10.49 6.14
CA LYS A 70 -8.08 11.13 7.40
C LYS A 70 -7.70 10.05 8.43
N ASP A 71 -8.28 10.10 9.63
CA ASP A 71 -8.06 9.11 10.70
C ASP A 71 -9.11 7.99 10.75
N LEU A 72 -9.79 7.73 9.63
CA LEU A 72 -10.75 6.64 9.51
C LEU A 72 -10.21 5.53 8.63
N ILE A 73 -10.44 4.29 9.06
CA ILE A 73 -10.26 3.09 8.25
C ILE A 73 -11.63 2.67 7.76
N PHE A 74 -11.75 2.46 6.45
CA PHE A 74 -12.95 1.87 5.86
C PHE A 74 -12.65 0.41 5.54
N PHE A 75 -13.32 -0.50 6.26
CA PHE A 75 -13.23 -1.93 5.98
C PHE A 75 -14.37 -2.39 5.08
N HIS A 76 -14.11 -3.45 4.33
CA HIS A 76 -15.12 -4.26 3.66
C HIS A 76 -15.08 -5.69 4.18
N LYS A 77 -16.16 -6.43 3.98
CA LYS A 77 -16.18 -7.89 4.06
C LYS A 77 -16.25 -8.51 2.66
N PHE A 78 -15.80 -9.75 2.56
CA PHE A 78 -16.01 -10.54 1.34
C PHE A 78 -17.35 -11.26 1.41
N ALA A 79 -18.10 -11.22 0.31
CA ALA A 79 -19.41 -11.87 0.22
C ALA A 79 -19.36 -13.38 0.47
N LYS A 80 -18.32 -14.03 -0.06
CA LYS A 80 -18.04 -15.47 0.08
C LYS A 80 -16.53 -15.71 -0.09
N PRO A 81 -15.97 -16.80 0.45
CA PRO A 81 -14.54 -17.12 0.32
C PRO A 81 -14.09 -17.34 -1.13
N ASP A 82 -15.02 -17.73 -2.01
CA ASP A 82 -14.80 -18.04 -3.43
C ASP A 82 -15.26 -16.91 -4.38
N MET A 83 -15.91 -15.86 -3.86
CA MET A 83 -16.44 -14.77 -4.66
C MET A 83 -15.94 -13.42 -4.11
N PRO A 84 -14.99 -12.75 -4.79
CA PRO A 84 -14.25 -11.60 -4.28
C PRO A 84 -15.06 -10.30 -4.24
N GLY A 85 -16.39 -10.37 -4.36
CA GLY A 85 -17.23 -9.18 -4.27
C GLY A 85 -17.14 -8.57 -2.88
N HIS A 86 -16.59 -7.36 -2.79
CA HIS A 86 -16.60 -6.57 -1.56
C HIS A 86 -18.05 -6.21 -1.22
N LYS A 87 -18.37 -6.30 0.07
CA LYS A 87 -19.67 -5.98 0.64
C LYS A 87 -19.48 -5.35 2.00
N GLU A 88 -20.52 -4.64 2.42
CA GLU A 88 -20.52 -3.90 3.67
C GLU A 88 -19.48 -2.78 3.67
N ILE A 89 -19.74 -1.75 4.47
CA ILE A 89 -18.78 -0.70 4.75
C ILE A 89 -18.77 -0.51 6.25
N ILE A 90 -17.59 -0.62 6.86
CA ILE A 90 -17.38 -0.38 8.29
C ILE A 90 -16.41 0.79 8.43
N ALA A 91 -16.88 1.90 8.98
CA ALA A 91 -16.05 3.05 9.28
C ALA A 91 -15.53 2.95 10.71
N PHE A 92 -14.22 2.84 10.86
CA PHE A 92 -13.52 2.71 12.14
C PHE A 92 -12.63 3.91 12.40
N ASP A 93 -12.80 4.55 13.55
CA ASP A 93 -12.00 5.69 13.96
C ASP A 93 -10.74 5.24 14.69
N ILE A 94 -9.58 5.60 14.15
CA ILE A 94 -8.26 5.19 14.65
C ILE A 94 -8.01 5.71 16.07
N ASN A 95 -8.42 6.94 16.35
CA ASN A 95 -8.09 7.62 17.60
C ASN A 95 -8.91 7.08 18.78
N THR A 96 -10.20 6.86 18.58
CA THR A 96 -11.12 6.33 19.59
C THR A 96 -11.18 4.80 19.61
N GLN A 97 -10.63 4.16 18.57
CA GLN A 97 -10.65 2.71 18.35
C GLN A 97 -12.05 2.12 18.34
N LYS A 98 -13.00 2.84 17.73
CA LYS A 98 -14.42 2.46 17.69
C LYS A 98 -14.93 2.46 16.25
N VAL A 99 -15.82 1.52 15.99
CA VAL A 99 -16.69 1.58 14.81
C VAL A 99 -17.64 2.77 14.99
N LEU A 100 -17.58 3.75 14.10
CA LEU A 100 -18.49 4.89 14.10
C LEU A 100 -19.84 4.50 13.51
N TRP A 101 -19.81 3.79 12.39
CA TRP A 101 -20.98 3.28 11.70
C TRP A 101 -20.61 2.07 10.85
N LYS A 102 -21.63 1.28 10.52
CA LYS A 102 -21.54 0.18 9.57
C LYS A 102 -22.82 0.10 8.75
N THR A 103 -22.70 -0.38 7.53
CA THR A 103 -23.84 -0.72 6.66
C THR A 103 -23.53 -2.02 5.93
N ASP A 104 -24.51 -2.90 5.82
CA ASP A 104 -24.45 -4.12 5.01
C ASP A 104 -25.12 -3.95 3.63
N GLU A 105 -25.73 -2.78 3.39
CA GLU A 105 -26.51 -2.51 2.19
C GLU A 105 -25.64 -2.19 0.97
N TYR A 106 -24.48 -1.59 1.19
CA TYR A 106 -23.66 -0.99 0.14
C TYR A 106 -22.26 -1.61 0.08
N ALA A 107 -21.67 -1.55 -1.10
CA ALA A 107 -20.26 -1.82 -1.35
C ALA A 107 -19.54 -0.50 -1.69
N PHE A 108 -18.31 -0.35 -1.18
CA PHE A 108 -17.50 0.85 -1.34
C PHE A 108 -17.08 1.08 -2.80
N LEU A 109 -16.92 2.35 -3.21
CA LEU A 109 -16.27 2.74 -4.47
C LEU A 109 -15.06 3.62 -4.23
N PHE A 110 -15.27 4.82 -3.70
CA PHE A 110 -14.22 5.80 -3.41
C PHE A 110 -14.70 6.82 -2.38
N ILE A 111 -13.78 7.64 -1.87
CA ILE A 111 -14.11 8.78 -1.01
C ILE A 111 -13.68 10.05 -1.69
N TYR A 112 -14.58 11.01 -1.75
CA TYR A 112 -14.31 12.32 -2.33
C TYR A 112 -15.15 13.39 -1.64
N ASN A 113 -14.56 14.56 -1.38
CA ASN A 113 -15.24 15.70 -0.74
C ASN A 113 -16.08 15.32 0.49
N GLU A 114 -15.46 14.59 1.43
CA GLU A 114 -16.08 14.14 2.69
C GLU A 114 -17.31 13.21 2.50
N ARG A 115 -17.42 12.56 1.33
CA ARG A 115 -18.49 11.60 1.04
C ARG A 115 -17.90 10.26 0.65
N VAL A 116 -18.50 9.20 1.17
CA VAL A 116 -18.26 7.83 0.72
C VAL A 116 -19.23 7.55 -0.42
N TYR A 117 -18.68 7.36 -1.62
CA TYR A 117 -19.44 6.90 -2.76
C TYR A 117 -19.48 5.38 -2.74
N CYS A 118 -20.68 4.83 -2.93
CA CYS A 118 -20.92 3.40 -2.80
C CYS A 118 -22.02 2.96 -3.76
N PHE A 119 -22.14 1.64 -3.96
CA PHE A 119 -23.19 1.08 -4.81
C PHE A 119 -23.93 -0.06 -4.13
N LYS A 120 -25.15 -0.29 -4.63
CA LYS A 120 -25.97 -1.46 -4.35
C LYS A 120 -26.20 -2.23 -5.63
N GLN A 121 -25.77 -3.48 -5.65
CA GLN A 121 -26.04 -4.40 -6.77
C GLN A 121 -27.54 -4.70 -6.83
N LEU A 122 -28.14 -4.58 -8.02
CA LEU A 122 -29.51 -5.01 -8.30
C LEU A 122 -29.50 -6.26 -9.17
N PHE A 123 -30.69 -6.82 -9.41
CA PHE A 123 -30.87 -7.92 -10.37
C PHE A 123 -30.39 -7.52 -11.77
N GLU A 124 -30.72 -6.31 -12.21
CA GLU A 124 -30.20 -5.67 -13.40
C GLU A 124 -29.48 -4.38 -13.02
N GLY A 125 -28.18 -4.31 -13.33
CA GLY A 125 -27.34 -3.14 -13.07
C GLY A 125 -27.09 -2.85 -11.58
N GLN A 126 -26.70 -1.62 -11.29
CA GLN A 126 -26.45 -1.15 -9.92
C GLN A 126 -26.97 0.28 -9.73
N LYS A 127 -27.21 0.63 -8.47
CA LYS A 127 -27.51 2.00 -8.05
C LYS A 127 -26.38 2.54 -7.18
N PHE A 128 -26.12 3.82 -7.33
CA PHE A 128 -25.08 4.58 -6.67
C PHE A 128 -25.66 5.52 -5.63
N PHE A 129 -24.90 5.70 -4.56
CA PHE A 129 -25.27 6.49 -3.40
C PHE A 129 -24.03 7.24 -2.89
N ALA A 130 -24.25 8.37 -2.23
CA ALA A 130 -23.23 9.07 -1.46
C ALA A 130 -23.66 9.11 0.00
N LEU A 131 -22.77 8.69 0.89
CA LEU A 131 -22.95 8.71 2.33
C LEU A 131 -22.03 9.75 2.97
N ASP A 132 -22.45 10.33 4.07
CA ASP A 132 -21.57 11.14 4.92
C ASP A 132 -20.49 10.25 5.53
N TYR A 133 -19.22 10.61 5.35
CA TYR A 133 -18.09 9.74 5.71
C TYR A 133 -17.99 9.44 7.22
N LYS A 134 -18.49 10.34 8.08
CA LYS A 134 -18.41 10.22 9.54
C LYS A 134 -19.60 9.49 10.16
N THR A 135 -20.77 9.59 9.54
CA THR A 135 -22.03 9.12 10.13
C THR A 135 -22.68 7.98 9.34
N GLY A 136 -22.28 7.75 8.09
CA GLY A 136 -22.87 6.75 7.20
C GLY A 136 -24.28 7.11 6.74
N LYS A 137 -24.77 8.32 7.05
CA LYS A 137 -26.10 8.77 6.63
C LYS A 137 -26.11 9.04 5.12
N LEU A 138 -27.18 8.63 4.47
CA LEU A 138 -27.42 8.94 3.06
C LEU A 138 -27.45 10.46 2.84
N VAL A 139 -26.59 10.94 1.97
CA VAL A 139 -26.52 12.34 1.53
C VAL A 139 -27.22 12.50 0.19
N GLU A 140 -27.03 11.54 -0.73
CA GLU A 140 -27.54 11.64 -2.10
C GLU A 140 -27.76 10.26 -2.75
N GLU A 141 -28.86 10.11 -3.48
CA GLU A 141 -29.08 8.99 -4.39
C GLU A 141 -28.69 9.38 -5.83
N LEU A 142 -27.64 8.78 -6.36
CA LEU A 142 -27.17 9.01 -7.73
C LEU A 142 -27.82 8.05 -8.73
N LYS A 143 -28.57 7.05 -8.25
CA LYS A 143 -29.26 6.04 -9.08
C LYS A 143 -28.26 5.36 -10.03
N SER A 144 -28.52 5.29 -11.33
CA SER A 144 -27.61 4.62 -12.29
C SER A 144 -26.87 5.64 -13.17
N ASP A 145 -26.48 6.78 -12.58
CA ASP A 145 -25.73 7.84 -13.26
C ASP A 145 -24.23 7.50 -13.32
N TYR A 146 -23.86 6.66 -14.30
CA TYR A 146 -22.48 6.18 -14.47
C TYR A 146 -21.51 7.30 -14.88
N GLU A 147 -21.94 8.23 -15.75
CA GLU A 147 -21.09 9.33 -16.21
C GLU A 147 -20.67 10.24 -15.05
N ARG A 148 -21.61 10.56 -14.16
CA ARG A 148 -21.29 11.36 -12.98
C ARG A 148 -20.37 10.63 -12.01
N ILE A 149 -20.52 9.32 -11.85
CA ILE A 149 -19.64 8.51 -11.01
C ILE A 149 -18.21 8.49 -11.57
N ASP A 150 -18.07 8.35 -12.88
CA ASP A 150 -16.78 8.36 -13.57
C ASP A 150 -16.07 9.73 -13.42
N ASP A 151 -16.80 10.83 -13.60
CA ASP A 151 -16.28 12.19 -13.38
C ASP A 151 -15.84 12.43 -11.93
N LEU A 152 -16.65 11.99 -10.95
CA LEU A 152 -16.32 12.12 -9.53
C LEU A 152 -15.13 11.24 -9.12
N SER A 153 -15.05 10.02 -9.65
CA SER A 153 -13.93 9.11 -9.40
C SER A 153 -12.63 9.68 -9.96
N SER A 154 -12.68 10.19 -11.20
CA SER A 154 -11.53 10.82 -11.84
C SER A 154 -11.04 12.04 -11.06
N LYS A 155 -11.95 12.88 -10.58
CA LYS A 155 -11.61 14.03 -9.71
C LYS A 155 -11.01 13.58 -8.38
N SER A 156 -11.56 12.52 -7.79
CA SER A 156 -11.03 11.92 -6.57
C SER A 156 -9.59 11.45 -6.76
N GLU A 157 -9.27 10.80 -7.87
CA GLU A 157 -7.92 10.33 -8.16
C GLU A 157 -6.93 11.49 -8.34
N ILE A 158 -7.35 12.56 -9.02
CA ILE A 158 -6.53 13.76 -9.22
C ILE A 158 -6.27 14.49 -7.89
N GLU A 159 -7.30 14.68 -7.06
CA GLU A 159 -7.19 15.42 -5.79
C GLU A 159 -6.63 14.61 -4.63
N ASN A 160 -6.62 13.27 -4.70
CA ASN A 160 -6.02 12.44 -3.65
C ASN A 160 -4.49 12.56 -3.58
N HIS A 161 -3.87 13.45 -4.38
CA HIS A 161 -2.49 13.94 -4.24
C HIS A 161 -1.56 12.89 -3.63
N TYR A 162 -1.27 11.84 -4.41
CA TYR A 162 -0.19 10.91 -4.12
C TYR A 162 1.18 11.60 -4.16
N ASP A 163 1.25 12.93 -4.10
CA ASP A 163 2.48 13.74 -4.17
C ASP A 163 3.47 13.36 -3.04
N ASP A 164 2.94 12.91 -1.90
CA ASP A 164 3.77 12.39 -0.81
C ASP A 164 4.29 10.97 -1.11
N TYR A 165 3.65 10.20 -1.99
CA TYR A 165 4.04 8.84 -2.32
C TYR A 165 4.91 8.78 -3.57
N LEU A 166 5.98 7.99 -3.48
CA LEU A 166 6.75 7.59 -4.66
C LEU A 166 6.86 6.08 -4.68
N PHE A 167 6.10 5.46 -5.57
CA PHE A 167 6.18 4.04 -5.88
C PHE A 167 7.24 3.81 -6.97
N PRO A 168 7.91 2.65 -6.94
CA PRO A 168 8.90 2.35 -7.95
C PRO A 168 8.24 2.15 -9.31
N ILE A 169 8.90 2.63 -10.35
CA ILE A 169 8.51 2.43 -11.73
C ILE A 169 9.43 1.39 -12.38
N LYS A 170 8.95 0.77 -13.46
CA LYS A 170 9.75 -0.17 -14.23
C LYS A 170 10.84 0.58 -14.99
N TYR A 171 12.06 0.09 -14.89
CA TYR A 171 13.18 0.60 -15.66
C TYR A 171 13.02 0.27 -17.14
N SER A 172 13.22 1.28 -17.97
CA SER A 172 13.58 1.11 -19.38
C SER A 172 14.66 2.13 -19.73
N ASP A 173 15.52 1.79 -20.70
CA ASP A 173 16.58 2.72 -21.13
C ASP A 173 16.02 4.06 -21.65
N GLU A 174 14.79 4.06 -22.17
CA GLU A 174 14.09 5.25 -22.66
C GLU A 174 13.51 6.13 -21.52
N LEU A 175 13.16 5.50 -20.39
CA LEU A 175 12.56 6.19 -19.23
C LEU A 175 13.59 6.64 -18.20
N ALA A 176 14.86 6.23 -18.33
CA ALA A 176 15.90 6.58 -17.38
C ALA A 176 16.25 8.07 -17.45
N GLU A 177 16.13 8.76 -16.31
CA GLU A 177 16.26 10.21 -16.22
C GLU A 177 17.65 10.76 -16.59
N SER A 178 18.71 9.95 -16.48
CA SER A 178 20.08 10.37 -16.82
C SER A 178 21.00 9.19 -17.16
N GLU A 179 22.09 9.48 -17.89
CA GLU A 179 23.16 8.50 -18.17
C GLU A 179 23.80 7.96 -16.88
N ASP A 180 23.94 8.78 -15.84
CA ASP A 180 24.49 8.35 -14.55
C ASP A 180 23.64 7.27 -13.89
N VAL A 181 22.32 7.45 -13.89
CA VAL A 181 21.37 6.45 -13.37
C VAL A 181 21.47 5.15 -14.16
N GLN A 182 21.49 5.21 -15.50
CA GLN A 182 21.67 4.03 -16.35
C GLN A 182 22.97 3.30 -16.04
N ASN A 183 24.07 4.05 -15.87
CA ASN A 183 25.37 3.49 -15.57
C ASN A 183 25.38 2.80 -14.19
N ILE A 184 24.80 3.42 -13.16
CA ILE A 184 24.69 2.79 -11.84
C ILE A 184 23.85 1.51 -11.90
N ILE A 185 22.72 1.50 -12.61
CA ILE A 185 21.87 0.31 -12.79
C ILE A 185 22.65 -0.80 -13.50
N LYS A 186 23.36 -0.49 -14.58
CA LYS A 186 24.20 -1.44 -15.31
C LYS A 186 25.33 -1.99 -14.43
N GLU A 187 26.01 -1.14 -13.68
CA GLU A 187 27.07 -1.52 -12.74
C GLU A 187 26.54 -2.45 -11.62
N LYS A 188 25.35 -2.19 -11.08
CA LYS A 188 24.74 -3.02 -10.01
C LYS A 188 24.19 -4.35 -10.49
N THR A 189 23.90 -4.45 -11.78
CA THR A 189 23.29 -5.64 -12.37
C THR A 189 24.27 -6.50 -13.15
N ILE A 190 25.51 -6.02 -13.36
CA ILE A 190 26.55 -6.75 -14.09
C ILE A 190 26.81 -8.14 -13.49
N GLY A 191 26.92 -9.14 -14.36
CA GLY A 191 27.18 -10.53 -13.96
C GLY A 191 26.03 -11.20 -13.19
N THR A 192 24.89 -10.53 -13.02
CA THR A 192 23.71 -11.08 -12.34
C THR A 192 22.68 -11.55 -13.36
N GLN A 193 22.16 -12.77 -13.19
CA GLN A 193 21.03 -13.24 -13.98
C GLN A 193 19.73 -12.64 -13.46
N ILE A 194 19.41 -11.43 -13.94
CA ILE A 194 18.14 -10.76 -13.63
C ILE A 194 16.99 -11.54 -14.26
N THR A 195 15.86 -11.58 -13.56
CA THR A 195 14.59 -12.07 -14.07
C THR A 195 13.47 -11.13 -13.65
N GLY A 196 12.48 -10.93 -14.52
CA GLY A 196 11.48 -9.88 -14.32
C GLY A 196 12.03 -8.48 -14.59
N ASP A 197 11.31 -7.48 -14.11
CA ASP A 197 11.64 -6.08 -14.28
C ASP A 197 12.63 -5.60 -13.19
N ILE A 198 13.47 -4.63 -13.54
CA ILE A 198 14.16 -3.79 -12.55
C ILE A 198 13.17 -2.68 -12.20
N GLU A 199 12.89 -2.48 -10.91
CA GLU A 199 12.03 -1.39 -10.47
C GLU A 199 12.89 -0.34 -9.75
N TYR A 200 12.64 0.94 -10.01
CA TYR A 200 13.42 2.02 -9.45
C TYR A 200 12.60 3.29 -9.22
N ASN A 201 13.13 4.17 -8.36
CA ASN A 201 12.68 5.55 -8.25
C ASN A 201 13.89 6.42 -7.85
N ILE A 202 13.80 7.72 -8.09
CA ILE A 202 14.80 8.70 -7.68
C ILE A 202 14.15 9.65 -6.68
N TYR A 203 14.74 9.72 -5.49
CA TYR A 203 14.35 10.69 -4.48
C TYR A 203 15.48 11.68 -4.27
N GLU A 204 15.24 12.92 -4.67
CA GLU A 204 16.23 13.99 -4.74
C GLU A 204 17.45 13.57 -5.58
N ASN A 205 18.51 13.03 -4.95
CA ASN A 205 19.74 12.59 -5.63
C ASN A 205 20.13 11.15 -5.27
N ILE A 206 19.16 10.35 -4.84
CA ILE A 206 19.34 8.96 -4.44
C ILE A 206 18.52 8.07 -5.36
N LEU A 207 19.23 7.21 -6.10
CA LEU A 207 18.63 6.11 -6.84
C LEU A 207 18.28 5.00 -5.86
N LEU A 208 17.00 4.63 -5.82
CA LEU A 208 16.46 3.53 -5.05
C LEU A 208 15.98 2.48 -6.05
N MET A 209 16.48 1.25 -5.97
CA MET A 209 16.16 0.22 -6.96
C MET A 209 16.10 -1.16 -6.35
N ASN A 210 15.25 -2.02 -6.90
CA ASN A 210 15.28 -3.44 -6.65
C ASN A 210 15.20 -4.26 -7.94
N PHE A 211 15.70 -5.48 -7.87
CA PHE A 211 15.58 -6.45 -8.94
C PHE A 211 15.66 -7.87 -8.37
N TYR A 212 15.10 -8.80 -9.13
CA TYR A 212 15.15 -10.22 -8.81
C TYR A 212 16.28 -10.90 -9.55
N ASN A 213 17.11 -11.65 -8.83
CA ASN A 213 18.11 -12.52 -9.41
C ASN A 213 17.74 -13.99 -9.23
N LYS A 214 17.91 -14.78 -10.29
CA LYS A 214 17.71 -16.23 -10.24
C LYS A 214 18.93 -16.88 -9.58
N VAL A 215 18.71 -17.77 -8.62
CA VAL A 215 19.79 -18.57 -8.01
C VAL A 215 19.77 -20.00 -8.59
N PHE A 216 18.60 -20.62 -8.62
CA PHE A 216 18.31 -21.89 -9.28
C PHE A 216 16.83 -21.92 -9.69
N GLU A 217 16.38 -23.02 -10.29
CA GLU A 217 15.00 -23.14 -10.75
C GLU A 217 13.99 -23.05 -9.59
N GLY A 218 13.06 -22.09 -9.66
CA GLY A 218 12.06 -21.86 -8.62
C GLY A 218 12.49 -20.99 -7.44
N SER A 219 13.76 -20.53 -7.36
CA SER A 219 14.24 -19.68 -6.27
C SER A 219 14.78 -18.35 -6.79
N LEU A 220 14.15 -17.27 -6.34
CA LEU A 220 14.51 -15.88 -6.64
C LEU A 220 14.99 -15.16 -5.39
N ILE A 221 15.98 -14.28 -5.56
CA ILE A 221 16.39 -13.32 -4.53
C ILE A 221 16.00 -11.92 -5.00
N ASN A 222 15.20 -11.19 -4.21
CA ASN A 222 14.94 -9.77 -4.41
C ASN A 222 15.98 -8.96 -3.64
N LYS A 223 16.79 -8.18 -4.35
CA LYS A 223 17.81 -7.29 -3.77
C LYS A 223 17.39 -5.84 -3.96
N PHE A 224 17.61 -5.04 -2.93
CA PHE A 224 17.39 -3.60 -2.94
C PHE A 224 18.69 -2.84 -2.73
N PHE A 225 18.86 -1.75 -3.47
CA PHE A 225 20.00 -0.84 -3.38
C PHE A 225 19.49 0.60 -3.26
N ALA A 226 20.21 1.38 -2.47
CA ALA A 226 20.14 2.84 -2.50
C ALA A 226 21.52 3.40 -2.78
N VAL A 227 21.64 4.24 -3.81
CA VAL A 227 22.92 4.79 -4.28
C VAL A 227 22.78 6.28 -4.49
N HIS A 228 23.70 7.07 -3.95
CA HIS A 228 23.78 8.49 -4.26
C HIS A 228 24.30 8.66 -5.69
N VAL A 229 23.55 9.34 -6.56
CA VAL A 229 23.82 9.35 -8.01
C VAL A 229 25.17 10.02 -8.32
N GLU A 230 25.38 11.27 -7.90
CA GLU A 230 26.63 12.01 -8.21
C GLU A 230 27.90 11.35 -7.66
N SER A 231 27.89 10.98 -6.37
CA SER A 231 29.07 10.40 -5.71
C SER A 231 29.26 8.91 -5.97
N LYS A 232 28.28 8.25 -6.61
CA LYS A 232 28.18 6.79 -6.78
C LYS A 232 28.29 5.99 -5.48
N LYS A 233 28.10 6.64 -4.33
CA LYS A 233 28.24 6.02 -3.02
C LYS A 233 27.01 5.16 -2.73
N GLU A 234 27.24 3.87 -2.46
CA GLU A 234 26.19 2.99 -1.92
C GLU A 234 25.81 3.43 -0.50
N LEU A 235 24.53 3.73 -0.31
CA LEU A 235 23.94 4.15 0.96
C LEU A 235 23.26 2.97 1.66
N LEU A 236 22.67 2.05 0.91
CA LEU A 236 22.00 0.87 1.44
C LEU A 236 22.06 -0.30 0.44
N ASN A 237 22.16 -1.52 0.95
CA ASN A 237 22.14 -2.76 0.18
C ASN A 237 21.56 -3.88 1.06
N ILE A 238 20.37 -4.35 0.70
CA ILE A 238 19.59 -5.28 1.52
C ILE A 238 18.97 -6.34 0.62
N VAL A 239 18.96 -7.58 1.10
CA VAL A 239 18.11 -8.63 0.54
C VAL A 239 16.70 -8.49 1.11
N LEU A 240 15.75 -8.07 0.28
CA LEU A 240 14.34 -7.95 0.66
C LEU A 240 13.67 -9.31 0.75
N ASN A 241 14.01 -10.24 -0.14
CA ASN A 241 13.52 -11.61 -0.06
C ASN A 241 14.60 -12.57 -0.56
N SER A 242 15.01 -13.52 0.27
CA SER A 242 16.03 -14.51 -0.08
C SER A 242 15.46 -15.77 -0.72
N ASP A 243 14.13 -15.95 -0.68
CA ASP A 243 13.45 -17.14 -1.17
C ASP A 243 12.08 -16.77 -1.76
N ALA A 244 12.11 -15.86 -2.74
CA ALA A 244 10.90 -15.47 -3.45
C ALA A 244 10.51 -16.55 -4.46
N ASN A 245 9.25 -16.97 -4.39
CA ASN A 245 8.62 -17.89 -5.35
C ASN A 245 7.87 -17.16 -6.48
N ALA A 246 7.70 -15.85 -6.37
CA ALA A 246 7.05 -14.99 -7.33
C ALA A 246 7.56 -13.55 -7.20
N PHE A 247 7.37 -12.76 -8.25
CA PHE A 247 7.60 -11.32 -8.21
C PHE A 247 6.58 -10.65 -7.28
N VAL A 248 7.08 -9.82 -6.38
CA VAL A 248 6.27 -8.97 -5.50
C VAL A 248 6.46 -7.54 -5.97
N PRO A 249 5.43 -6.90 -6.57
CA PRO A 249 5.50 -5.48 -6.90
C PRO A 249 5.55 -4.64 -5.61
N ASP A 250 5.97 -3.39 -5.73
CA ASP A 250 5.99 -2.41 -4.63
C ASP A 250 6.72 -2.93 -3.38
N SER A 251 7.82 -3.67 -3.61
CA SER A 251 8.67 -4.20 -2.53
C SER A 251 9.31 -3.09 -1.69
N PHE A 252 9.31 -1.87 -2.22
CA PHE A 252 9.61 -0.64 -1.50
C PHE A 252 8.73 0.50 -2.01
N PHE A 253 8.58 1.54 -1.21
CA PHE A 253 8.02 2.83 -1.63
C PHE A 253 8.50 3.93 -0.69
N ILE A 254 8.31 5.17 -1.10
CA ILE A 254 8.62 6.35 -0.30
C ILE A 254 7.32 7.04 0.08
N TYR A 255 7.24 7.52 1.31
CA TYR A 255 6.22 8.45 1.75
C TYR A 255 6.88 9.65 2.42
N LYS A 256 6.73 10.84 1.84
CA LYS A 256 7.49 12.05 2.19
C LYS A 256 8.99 11.77 2.11
N ASN A 257 9.70 11.71 3.24
CA ASN A 257 11.12 11.38 3.33
C ASN A 257 11.38 10.01 3.99
N LEU A 258 10.33 9.18 4.13
CA LEU A 258 10.42 7.85 4.71
C LEU A 258 10.48 6.78 3.61
N LEU A 259 11.50 5.95 3.65
CA LEU A 259 11.65 4.77 2.81
C LEU A 259 11.08 3.54 3.55
N PHE A 260 10.09 2.88 2.95
CA PHE A 260 9.50 1.64 3.43
C PHE A 260 10.03 0.47 2.62
N LEU A 261 10.54 -0.56 3.29
CA LEU A 261 11.11 -1.74 2.67
C LEU A 261 10.40 -2.99 3.21
N LEU A 262 9.67 -3.70 2.34
CA LEU A 262 8.98 -4.94 2.71
C LEU A 262 9.93 -6.12 2.58
N LYS A 263 10.29 -6.73 3.72
CA LYS A 263 11.23 -7.85 3.77
C LYS A 263 10.51 -9.16 4.10
N GLY A 264 10.61 -10.13 3.19
CA GLY A 264 10.04 -11.48 3.33
C GLY A 264 8.54 -11.52 3.61
N LYS A 265 7.80 -10.45 3.28
CA LYS A 265 6.38 -10.23 3.67
C LYS A 265 6.11 -10.36 5.17
N LYS A 266 7.12 -10.20 6.03
CA LYS A 266 7.00 -10.38 7.50
C LYS A 266 7.64 -9.24 8.29
N GLU A 267 8.50 -8.45 7.65
CA GLU A 267 9.13 -7.29 8.26
C GLU A 267 8.90 -6.06 7.37
N VAL A 268 8.65 -4.90 7.99
CA VAL A 268 8.74 -3.60 7.33
C VAL A 268 9.88 -2.84 7.99
N LEU A 269 10.93 -2.57 7.22
CA LEU A 269 12.00 -1.67 7.63
C LEU A 269 11.64 -0.26 7.18
N VAL A 270 11.65 0.68 8.13
CA VAL A 270 11.35 2.09 7.87
C VAL A 270 12.59 2.93 8.13
N CYS A 271 13.03 3.66 7.13
CA CYS A 271 14.20 4.52 7.18
C CYS A 271 13.84 5.97 6.84
N SER A 272 14.53 6.94 7.42
CA SER A 272 14.50 8.33 6.94
C SER A 272 15.59 8.56 5.91
N ILE A 273 15.27 9.34 4.89
CA ILE A 273 16.22 9.94 3.95
C ILE A 273 16.50 11.38 4.44
N ILE A 274 17.78 11.69 4.69
CA ILE A 274 18.29 12.96 5.26
C ILE A 274 19.56 13.45 4.57
#